data_AF-A0A523FKG3-F1
#
_entry.id   AF-A0A523FKG3-F1
#
_cell.length_a   1.000
_cell.length_b   1.000
_cell.length_c   1.000
_cell.angle_alpha   90.00
_cell.angle_beta   90.00
_cell.angle_gamma   90.00
#
_symmetry.space_group_name_H-M   'P 1'
#
loop_
_entity.id
_entity.type
_entity.pdbx_description
1 polymer ?
#
loop_
_entity_poly.entity_id
_entity_poly.type
_entity_poly.pdbx_seq_one_letter_code
_entity_poly.pdbx_strand_id
1 'polypeptide(L)' 'NLESLMPRIVDGFQIYLRELRVDDLRGSAGMYRLREDLLRRINEVVKPIRINDILFKEMLIQ' A
#
# COMPACT_ATOMS: atom_id res chain seq x y z
N ASN A 1 16.96 9.87 3.19
CA ASN A 1 16.86 8.84 2.14
C ASN A 1 15.57 8.06 2.40
N LEU A 2 14.78 7.69 1.38
CA LEU A 2 13.55 6.92 1.55
C LEU A 2 13.80 5.56 2.23
N GLU A 3 14.96 4.95 1.96
CA GLU A 3 15.33 3.62 2.46
C GLU A 3 15.30 3.52 3.99
N SER A 4 15.67 4.59 4.70
CA SER A 4 15.64 4.62 6.17
C SER A 4 14.22 4.59 6.74
N LEU A 5 13.21 4.91 5.93
CA LEU A 5 11.81 4.86 6.34
C LEU A 5 11.17 3.51 6.05
N MET A 6 11.86 2.58 5.36
CA MET A 6 11.25 1.32 4.94
C MET A 6 10.56 0.53 6.05
N PRO A 7 11.13 0.40 7.27
CA PRO A 7 10.42 -0.28 8.36
C PRO A 7 9.04 0.33 8.64
N ARG A 8 8.92 1.66 8.62
CA ARG A 8 7.66 2.39 8.83
C ARG A 8 6.70 2.26 7.65
N ILE A 9 7.22 2.19 6.42
CA ILE A 9 6.42 1.93 5.22
C ILE A 9 5.76 0.55 5.31
N VAL A 10 6.57 -0.47 5.64
CA VAL A 10 6.11 -1.86 5.76
C VAL A 10 5.07 -1.99 6.86
N ASP A 11 5.30 -1.39 8.02
CA ASP A 11 4.33 -1.39 9.13
C ASP A 11 2.98 -0.76 8.71
N GLY A 12 3.01 0.39 8.05
CA GLY A 12 1.81 1.06 7.54
C GLY A 12 1.03 0.21 6.53
N PHE A 13 1.74 -0.56 5.68
CA PHE A 13 1.10 -1.50 4.77
C PHE A 13 0.51 -2.70 5.50
N GLN A 14 1.22 -3.29 6.46
CA GLN A 14 0.73 -4.45 7.22
C GLN A 14 -0.56 -4.14 8.00
N ILE A 15 -0.64 -2.97 8.63
CA ILE A 15 -1.84 -2.53 9.34
C ILE A 15 -3.03 -2.48 8.37
N TYR A 16 -2.86 -1.82 7.22
CA TYR A 16 -3.92 -1.69 6.23
C TYR A 16 -4.33 -3.04 5.61
N LEU A 17 -3.36 -3.86 5.23
CA LEU A 17 -3.62 -5.16 4.60
C LEU A 17 -4.33 -6.14 5.55
N ARG A 18 -4.15 -6.01 6.88
CA ARG A 18 -4.85 -6.85 7.86
C ARG A 18 -6.35 -6.56 7.95
N GLU A 19 -6.77 -5.35 7.59
CA GLU A 19 -8.17 -4.92 7.66
C GLU A 19 -8.95 -5.24 6.37
N LEU A 20 -8.23 -5.56 5.28
CA LEU A 20 -8.82 -5.86 3.97
C LEU A 20 -9.50 -7.23 3.96
N ARG A 21 -10.69 -7.30 3.37
CA ARG A 21 -11.38 -8.55 3.09
C ARG A 21 -11.04 -9.03 1.68
N VAL A 22 -11.09 -10.34 1.46
CA VAL A 22 -10.85 -10.94 0.14
C VAL A 22 -11.79 -10.35 -0.92
N ASP A 23 -13.04 -10.07 -0.54
CA ASP A 23 -14.03 -9.47 -1.44
C ASP A 23 -13.66 -8.05 -1.90
N ASP A 24 -12.89 -7.30 -1.10
CA ASP A 24 -12.43 -5.95 -1.46
C ASP A 24 -11.39 -6.00 -2.61
N LEU A 25 -10.72 -7.13 -2.78
CA LEU A 25 -9.67 -7.36 -3.77
C LEU A 25 -10.19 -7.96 -5.09
N ARG A 26 -11.50 -8.18 -5.22
CA ARG A 26 -12.07 -8.81 -6.43
C ARG A 26 -11.96 -7.89 -7.65
N GLY A 27 -11.31 -8.41 -8.70
CA GLY A 27 -11.21 -7.77 -10.01
C GLY A 27 -10.28 -6.56 -10.05
N SER A 28 -10.18 -5.95 -11.23
CA SER A 28 -9.28 -4.81 -11.48
C SER A 28 -9.62 -3.57 -10.64
N ALA A 29 -10.91 -3.34 -10.35
CA ALA A 29 -11.36 -2.22 -9.54
C ALA A 29 -10.92 -2.33 -8.07
N GLY A 30 -10.97 -3.52 -7.48
CA GLY A 30 -10.46 -3.78 -6.13
C GLY A 30 -8.95 -3.52 -6.03
N MET A 31 -8.20 -4.07 -6.98
CA MET A 31 -6.75 -3.84 -7.08
C MET A 31 -6.37 -2.39 -7.33
N TYR A 32 -7.17 -1.65 -8.10
CA TYR A 32 -6.97 -0.22 -8.30
C TYR A 32 -7.16 0.57 -6.99
N ARG A 33 -8.24 0.31 -6.25
CA ARG A 33 -8.49 0.96 -4.95
C ARG A 33 -7.40 0.64 -3.94
N LEU A 34 -6.96 -0.62 -3.86
CA LEU A 34 -5.83 -1.04 -3.02
C LEU A 34 -4.60 -0.17 -3.28
N ARG A 35 -4.22 0.05 -4.55
CA ARG A 35 -3.07 0.88 -4.91
C ARG A 35 -3.22 2.32 -4.44
N GLU A 36 -4.36 2.93 -4.74
CA GLU A 36 -4.67 4.32 -4.39
C GLU A 36 -4.62 4.54 -2.87
N ASP A 37 -5.19 3.61 -2.10
CA ASP A 37 -5.24 3.72 -0.65
C ASP A 37 -3.87 3.55 -0.01
N LEU A 38 -3.06 2.60 -0.49
CA LEU A 38 -1.68 2.45 -0.06
C LEU A 38 -0.83 3.68 -0.42
N LEU A 39 -1.00 4.21 -1.64
CA LEU A 39 -0.26 5.37 -2.12
C LEU A 39 -0.59 6.62 -1.30
N ARG A 40 -1.87 6.81 -0.96
CA ARG A 40 -2.30 7.91 -0.09
C ARG A 40 -1.72 7.77 1.30
N ARG A 41 -1.85 6.58 1.91
CA ARG A 41 -1.38 6.32 3.27
C ARG A 41 0.13 6.51 3.38
N ILE A 42 0.90 6.06 2.39
CA ILE A 42 2.36 6.17 2.47
C ILE A 42 2.83 7.61 2.30
N ASN A 43 2.21 8.39 1.41
CA ASN A 43 2.55 9.80 1.22
C ASN A 43 2.33 10.62 2.48
N GLU A 44 1.34 10.28 3.32
CA GLU A 44 1.15 10.92 4.62
C GLU A 44 2.25 10.56 5.62
N VAL A 45 2.73 9.32 5.60
CA VAL A 45 3.74 8.80 6.53
C VAL A 45 5.14 9.33 6.23
N VAL A 46 5.49 9.52 4.95
CA VAL A 46 6.86 9.82 4.51
C VAL A 46 7.11 11.31 4.24
N LYS A 47 6.16 12.19 4.56
CA LYS A 47 6.33 13.64 4.36
C LYS A 47 7.68 14.13 4.95
N PRO A 48 8.43 14.96 4.22
CA PRO A 48 8.05 15.66 2.97
C PRO A 48 8.33 14.89 1.68
N ILE A 49 8.78 13.63 1.74
CA ILE A 49 9.06 12.83 0.54
C ILE A 49 7.75 12.50 -0.18
N ARG A 50 7.72 12.67 -1.50
CA ARG A 50 6.57 12.32 -2.33
C ARG A 50 6.80 10.98 -3.01
N ILE A 51 5.87 10.06 -2.83
CA ILE A 51 5.80 8.79 -3.54
C ILE A 51 4.82 8.96 -4.70
N ASN A 52 5.25 8.57 -5.90
CA ASN A 52 4.46 8.79 -7.11
C ASN A 52 3.58 7.59 -7.47
N ASP A 53 4.01 6.37 -7.16
CA ASP A 53 3.28 5.16 -7.50
C ASP A 53 3.74 3.96 -6.64
N ILE A 54 2.95 2.88 -6.65
CA ILE A 54 3.23 1.59 -6.03
C ILE A 54 3.09 0.49 -7.08
N LEU A 55 4.20 -0.21 -7.33
CA LEU A 55 4.24 -1.38 -8.21
C LEU A 55 3.99 -2.67 -7.41
N PHE A 56 2.86 -3.32 -7.70
CA PHE A 56 2.63 -4.70 -7.27
C PHE A 56 3.26 -5.64 -8.28
N LYS A 57 4.24 -6.44 -7.83
CA LYS A 57 4.86 -7.48 -8.67
C LYS A 57 4.07 -8.78 -8.64
N GLU A 58 3.64 -9.17 -7.45
CA GLU A 58 2.87 -10.38 -7.22
C GLU A 58 1.88 -10.11 -6.08
N MET A 59 0.70 -10.72 -6.18
CA MET A 59 -0.33 -10.70 -5.13
C MET A 59 -0.77 -12.15 -4.90
N LEU A 60 -0.38 -12.70 -3.76
CA LEU A 60 -0.83 -14.01 -3.31
C LEU A 60 -1.98 -13.80 -2.33
N ILE A 61 -3.15 -14.32 -2.68
CA ILE A 61 -4.35 -14.33 -1.84
C ILE A 61 -4.65 -15.79 -1.56
N GLN A 62 -4.69 -16.16 -0.28
CA GLN A 62 -4.94 -17.53 0.21
C GLN A 62 -6.32 -17.64 0.84
#